data_AF-A0A0S4M9L8-F1
#
_entry.id   AF-A0A0S4M9L8-F1
#
_cell.length_a   1.000
_cell.length_b   1.000
_cell.length_c   1.000
_cell.angle_alpha   90.00
_cell.angle_beta   90.00
_cell.angle_gamma   90.00
#
_symmetry.space_group_name_H-M   'P 1'
#
loop_
_entity.id
_entity.type
_entity.pdbx_description
1 polymer ?
#
loop_
_entity_poly.entity_id
_entity_poly.type
_entity_poly.pdbx_seq_one_letter_code
_entity_poly.pdbx_strand_id
1 'polypeptide(L)'
;MFVQEINHCNCNPSLFTDKEISSIFGVTYREPISLLKQLSREEICEASFLMNVAGGRSISFSKYECVSMHEPDPMKPVYQSLSESPAYRCLWECVSRGYMECGSNCLPFYGYPFHMSSNPDCIPGAVSLRCNDRLPLLIRDGCQYLSGDNINRAFYFPDDWGYFCESSYASSSDPQSFRSLLGFIVDVNEVVSGIERIIKNRVKIFNEIGQGIIPTPLIFIWMKIGMLVYYFSTLKVKIRKSVYYSIAALLLQLKGSFPLESSLLIPKLVEGEREFMVGLSLASLLMNFTTLRQTILKLVSIGNFVSLEELMEMFEERGSCASEISMVKFHLRIKYTKLIAIRRLKIEKLLEKIERNNKGELGGMYLTENYIDRAYRSVEKLKGEIHGMESFLGVFSYEESSV
;
A
#
# COMPACT_ATOMS: atom_id res chain seq x y z
N MET A 1 -19.43 -10.97 -14.08
CA MET A 1 -19.23 -9.93 -13.05
C MET A 1 -18.41 -10.56 -11.93
N PHE A 2 -17.08 -10.51 -12.03
CA PHE A 2 -16.20 -11.10 -11.02
C PHE A 2 -15.96 -10.07 -9.91
N VAL A 3 -16.69 -10.23 -8.81
CA VAL A 3 -16.25 -9.71 -7.51
C VAL A 3 -15.12 -10.64 -7.08
N GLN A 4 -13.86 -10.22 -7.26
CA GLN A 4 -12.75 -10.89 -6.59
C GLN A 4 -12.91 -10.59 -5.09
N GLU A 5 -13.47 -11.55 -4.37
CA GLU A 5 -13.45 -11.58 -2.91
C GLU A 5 -11.99 -11.48 -2.45
N ILE A 6 -11.70 -10.50 -1.59
CA ILE A 6 -10.48 -10.52 -0.78
C ILE A 6 -10.67 -11.67 0.20
N ASN A 7 -10.27 -12.88 -0.20
CA ASN A 7 -10.31 -14.05 0.66
C ASN A 7 -9.37 -13.85 1.86
N HIS A 8 -9.92 -14.06 3.05
CA HIS A 8 -9.22 -14.01 4.33
C HIS A 8 -8.00 -14.95 4.35
N CYS A 9 -6.83 -14.42 4.70
CA CYS A 9 -5.64 -15.22 5.01
C CYS A 9 -5.85 -16.07 6.28
N ASN A 10 -6.29 -17.32 6.12
CA ASN A 10 -6.25 -18.34 7.18
C ASN A 10 -4.80 -18.87 7.36
N CYS A 11 -3.91 -18.05 7.91
CA CYS A 11 -2.66 -18.53 8.50
C CYS A 11 -2.86 -18.74 10.01
N ASN A 12 -2.10 -19.66 10.59
CA ASN A 12 -2.04 -19.90 12.04
C ASN A 12 -1.76 -18.58 12.80
N PRO A 13 -2.25 -18.38 14.04
CA PRO A 13 -2.03 -17.16 14.82
C PRO A 13 -0.59 -16.98 15.34
N SER A 14 0.39 -17.73 14.82
CA SER A 14 1.81 -17.53 15.14
C SER A 14 2.30 -16.17 14.62
N LEU A 15 2.96 -15.39 15.47
CA LEU A 15 3.62 -14.12 15.11
C LEU A 15 4.59 -14.33 13.94
N PHE A 16 4.65 -13.37 13.02
CA PHE A 16 5.68 -13.32 11.99
C PHE A 16 7.08 -13.37 12.61
N THR A 17 7.93 -14.24 12.06
CA THR A 17 9.35 -14.35 12.43
C THR A 17 10.13 -13.12 11.96
N ASP A 18 11.30 -12.87 12.57
CA ASP A 18 12.19 -11.77 12.14
C ASP A 18 12.57 -11.89 10.66
N LYS A 19 12.77 -13.13 10.19
CA LYS A 19 13.13 -13.42 8.80
C LYS A 19 12.00 -13.10 7.82
N GLU A 20 10.75 -13.40 8.20
CA GLU A 20 9.58 -13.06 7.38
C GLU A 20 9.40 -11.54 7.30
N ILE A 21 9.46 -10.83 8.43
CA ILE A 21 9.36 -9.36 8.45
C ILE A 21 10.50 -8.74 7.63
N SER A 22 11.72 -9.22 7.82
CA SER A 22 12.89 -8.78 7.05
C SER A 22 12.67 -8.95 5.54
N SER A 23 12.18 -10.11 5.11
CA SER A 23 11.90 -10.40 3.70
C SER A 23 10.76 -9.56 3.13
N ILE A 24 9.70 -9.33 3.90
CA ILE A 24 8.50 -8.60 3.46
C ILE A 24 8.81 -7.11 3.25
N PHE A 25 9.56 -6.51 4.18
CA PHE A 25 9.78 -5.06 4.21
C PHE A 25 11.15 -4.64 3.69
N GLY A 26 12.02 -5.60 3.33
CA GLY A 26 13.38 -5.32 2.87
C GLY A 26 14.27 -4.68 3.94
N VAL A 27 14.00 -4.95 5.21
CA VAL A 27 14.77 -4.43 6.36
C VAL A 27 15.66 -5.51 6.95
N THR A 28 16.89 -5.17 7.31
CA THR A 28 17.88 -6.12 7.83
C THR A 28 18.31 -5.81 9.26
N TYR A 29 18.11 -4.57 9.73
CA TYR A 29 18.49 -4.20 11.10
C TYR A 29 17.43 -4.64 12.12
N ARG A 30 17.91 -5.01 13.31
CA ARG A 30 17.07 -5.47 14.44
C ARG A 30 16.07 -4.42 14.89
N GLU A 31 16.47 -3.14 14.91
CA GLU A 31 15.63 -2.03 15.39
C GLU A 31 14.38 -1.83 14.49
N PRO A 32 14.49 -1.67 13.15
CA PRO A 32 13.36 -1.71 12.23
C PRO A 32 12.43 -2.92 12.40
N ILE A 33 13.01 -4.13 12.52
CA ILE A 33 12.23 -5.36 12.68
C ILE A 33 11.44 -5.34 13.99
N SER A 34 12.07 -4.91 15.09
CA SER A 34 11.42 -4.80 16.39
C SER A 34 10.28 -3.78 16.39
N LEU A 35 10.41 -2.71 15.61
CA LEU A 35 9.37 -1.72 15.43
C LEU A 35 8.18 -2.31 14.67
N LEU A 36 8.42 -2.98 13.53
CA LEU A 36 7.37 -3.64 12.73
C LEU A 36 6.64 -4.74 13.50
N LYS A 37 7.29 -5.42 14.44
CA LYS A 37 6.66 -6.42 15.32
C LYS A 37 5.61 -5.85 16.29
N GLN A 38 5.53 -4.53 16.45
CA GLN A 38 4.47 -3.88 17.24
C GLN A 38 3.15 -3.77 16.46
N LEU A 39 3.16 -4.11 15.17
CA LEU A 39 1.97 -4.20 14.35
C LEU A 39 1.25 -5.53 14.61
N SER A 40 -0.08 -5.50 14.59
CA SER A 40 -0.88 -6.71 14.50
C SER A 40 -0.62 -7.44 13.18
N ARG A 41 -1.02 -8.70 13.08
CA ARG A 41 -0.86 -9.46 11.84
C ARG A 41 -1.61 -8.81 10.67
N GLU A 42 -2.81 -8.30 10.93
CA GLU A 42 -3.62 -7.58 9.95
C GLU A 42 -2.92 -6.30 9.51
N GLU A 43 -2.34 -5.55 10.47
CA GLU A 43 -1.56 -4.35 10.18
C GLU A 43 -0.28 -4.66 9.37
N ILE A 44 0.38 -5.81 9.61
CA ILE A 44 1.53 -6.27 8.81
C ILE A 44 1.09 -6.67 7.40
N CYS A 45 -0.04 -7.38 7.26
CA CYS A 45 -0.60 -7.71 5.95
C CYS A 45 -0.99 -6.44 5.18
N GLU A 46 -1.63 -5.46 5.82
CA GLU A 46 -1.94 -4.17 5.22
C GLU A 46 -0.66 -3.43 4.82
N ALA A 47 0.30 -3.29 5.73
CA ALA A 47 1.58 -2.63 5.47
C ALA A 47 2.33 -3.29 4.31
N SER A 48 2.43 -4.62 4.30
CA SER A 48 3.09 -5.36 3.22
C SER A 48 2.36 -5.20 1.89
N PHE A 49 1.03 -5.19 1.89
CA PHE A 49 0.25 -4.90 0.69
C PHE A 49 0.54 -3.49 0.19
N LEU A 50 0.49 -2.48 1.05
CA LEU A 50 0.78 -1.09 0.69
C LEU A 50 2.20 -0.91 0.13
N MET A 51 3.18 -1.61 0.69
CA MET A 51 4.57 -1.61 0.24
C MET A 51 4.78 -2.34 -1.09
N ASN A 52 4.11 -3.48 -1.29
CA ASN A 52 4.33 -4.39 -2.42
C ASN A 52 3.39 -4.14 -3.61
N VAL A 53 2.39 -3.27 -3.50
CA VAL A 53 1.53 -2.83 -4.63
C VAL A 53 2.30 -1.98 -5.67
N ALA A 54 3.63 -2.06 -5.68
CA ALA A 54 4.52 -1.54 -6.70
C ALA A 54 4.20 -1.98 -8.15
N GLY A 55 3.28 -2.94 -8.36
CA GLY A 55 2.73 -3.33 -9.66
C GLY A 55 1.67 -2.40 -10.27
N GLY A 56 1.60 -1.12 -9.87
CA GLY A 56 0.83 -0.10 -10.62
C GLY A 56 -0.67 0.02 -10.30
N ARG A 57 -1.19 -0.60 -9.25
CA ARG A 57 -2.58 -0.34 -8.83
C ARG A 57 -2.61 0.82 -7.84
N SER A 58 -3.15 1.96 -8.25
CA SER A 58 -3.35 3.08 -7.33
C SER A 58 -4.45 2.74 -6.33
N ILE A 59 -4.09 2.64 -5.05
CA ILE A 59 -5.05 2.61 -3.95
C ILE A 59 -5.20 4.07 -3.51
N SER A 60 -6.36 4.66 -3.71
CA SER A 60 -6.73 5.87 -2.94
C SER A 60 -7.73 5.43 -1.89
N PHE A 61 -8.06 6.27 -0.93
CA PHE A 61 -9.29 6.09 -0.14
C PHE A 61 -10.13 7.36 -0.09
N SER A 62 -11.38 7.16 0.29
CA SER A 62 -12.42 8.16 0.48
C SER A 62 -12.57 8.52 1.95
N LYS A 63 -13.23 9.65 2.24
CA LYS A 63 -13.59 10.01 3.63
C LYS A 63 -14.39 8.94 4.38
N TYR A 64 -15.04 8.06 3.63
CA TYR A 64 -15.86 6.99 4.16
C TYR A 64 -15.14 5.66 4.36
N GLU A 65 -13.88 5.52 3.93
CA GLU A 65 -13.12 4.30 4.21
C GLU A 65 -12.56 4.37 5.62
N CYS A 66 -13.25 3.70 6.56
CA CYS A 66 -12.79 3.57 7.94
C CYS A 66 -11.40 2.90 8.00
N VAL A 67 -10.52 3.49 8.80
CA VAL A 67 -9.18 3.00 9.15
C VAL A 67 -9.22 1.63 9.85
N SER A 68 -10.39 1.22 10.32
CA SER A 68 -10.65 -0.10 10.86
C SER A 68 -11.73 -0.79 10.02
N MET A 69 -11.30 -1.70 9.14
CA MET A 69 -12.21 -2.68 8.53
C MET A 69 -12.71 -3.72 9.56
N HIS A 70 -12.21 -3.66 10.80
CA HIS A 70 -12.50 -4.63 11.85
C HIS A 70 -12.88 -3.91 13.15
N GLU A 71 -14.15 -3.58 13.30
CA GLU A 71 -14.74 -3.76 14.63
C GLU A 71 -14.58 -5.25 14.94
N PRO A 72 -13.79 -5.62 15.96
CA PRO A 72 -13.64 -7.02 16.32
C PRO A 72 -15.04 -7.57 16.58
N ASP A 73 -15.43 -8.62 15.86
CA ASP A 73 -16.65 -9.35 16.19
C ASP A 73 -16.48 -9.83 17.64
N PRO A 74 -17.21 -9.25 18.61
CA PRO A 74 -16.92 -9.48 20.03
C PRO A 74 -17.25 -10.91 20.45
N MET A 75 -17.67 -11.77 19.51
CA MET A 75 -18.13 -13.13 19.77
C MET A 75 -17.62 -14.18 18.78
N LYS A 76 -16.54 -13.96 18.02
CA LYS A 76 -15.90 -15.10 17.34
C LYS A 76 -15.28 -16.02 18.40
N PRO A 77 -15.84 -17.22 18.67
CA PRO A 77 -15.17 -18.17 19.53
C PRO A 77 -13.94 -18.68 18.78
N VAL A 78 -12.82 -18.77 19.48
CA VAL A 78 -11.71 -19.63 19.05
C VAL A 78 -12.30 -21.03 18.93
N TYR A 79 -12.07 -21.71 17.80
CA TYR A 79 -12.63 -22.99 17.34
C TYR A 79 -13.89 -22.93 16.46
N GLN A 80 -13.66 -22.82 15.14
CA GLN A 80 -14.12 -23.82 14.17
C GLN A 80 -13.44 -23.63 12.81
N SER A 81 -12.80 -24.71 12.34
CA SER A 81 -12.12 -24.87 11.05
C SER A 81 -13.12 -25.21 9.94
N LEU A 82 -12.90 -24.68 8.72
CA LEU A 82 -12.77 -25.41 7.43
C LEU A 82 -12.97 -24.48 6.21
N SER A 83 -11.91 -24.30 5.42
CA SER A 83 -11.76 -24.79 4.03
C SER A 83 -10.70 -23.97 3.28
N GLU A 84 -9.80 -24.69 2.63
CA GLU A 84 -8.64 -24.16 1.91
C GLU A 84 -9.05 -23.71 0.50
N SER A 85 -8.63 -22.50 0.07
CA SER A 85 -8.69 -22.10 -1.33
C SER A 85 -7.34 -22.38 -2.02
N PRO A 86 -7.28 -23.29 -3.01
CA PRO A 86 -6.05 -23.64 -3.75
C PRO A 86 -5.41 -22.45 -4.47
N ALA A 87 -6.21 -21.46 -4.87
CA ALA A 87 -5.74 -20.26 -5.55
C ALA A 87 -4.82 -19.40 -4.67
N TYR A 88 -5.04 -19.41 -3.35
CA TYR A 88 -4.26 -18.60 -2.42
C TYR A 88 -2.94 -19.27 -2.02
N ARG A 89 -2.91 -20.61 -1.92
CA ARG A 89 -1.65 -21.36 -1.70
C ARG A 89 -0.67 -21.13 -2.86
N CYS A 90 -1.19 -21.12 -4.09
CA CYS A 90 -0.38 -20.82 -5.29
C CYS A 90 0.19 -19.40 -5.26
N LEU A 91 -0.64 -18.38 -4.96
CA LEU A 91 -0.18 -16.98 -4.90
C LEU A 91 0.87 -16.76 -3.80
N TRP A 92 0.68 -17.37 -2.63
CA TRP A 92 1.62 -17.29 -1.51
C TRP A 92 2.95 -18.02 -1.79
N GLU A 93 2.90 -19.19 -2.44
CA GLU A 93 4.12 -19.91 -2.85
C GLU A 93 4.90 -19.17 -3.95
N CYS A 94 4.22 -18.51 -4.89
CA CYS A 94 4.87 -17.69 -5.91
C CYS A 94 5.61 -16.48 -5.32
N VAL A 95 4.95 -15.75 -4.39
CA VAL A 95 5.54 -14.58 -3.73
C VAL A 95 6.68 -14.98 -2.79
N SER A 96 6.51 -16.03 -1.99
CA SER A 96 7.53 -16.49 -1.03
C SER A 96 8.77 -17.07 -1.71
N ARG A 97 8.67 -17.47 -2.99
CA ARG A 97 9.77 -17.99 -3.80
C ARG A 97 10.33 -16.98 -4.81
N GLY A 98 9.83 -15.74 -4.83
CA GLY A 98 10.36 -14.67 -5.66
C GLY A 98 10.06 -14.78 -7.16
N TYR A 99 9.00 -15.49 -7.56
CA TYR A 99 8.57 -15.54 -8.96
C TYR A 99 7.74 -14.29 -9.29
N MET A 100 8.30 -13.35 -10.07
CA MET A 100 7.63 -12.10 -10.43
C MET A 100 6.64 -12.19 -11.60
N GLU A 101 6.57 -13.30 -12.33
CA GLU A 101 5.63 -13.45 -13.44
C GLU A 101 5.03 -14.85 -13.49
N CYS A 102 3.73 -14.97 -13.20
CA CYS A 102 2.98 -16.18 -13.52
C CYS A 102 1.71 -15.78 -14.28
N GLY A 103 1.75 -15.98 -15.61
CA GLY A 103 0.59 -15.86 -16.49
C GLY A 103 -0.42 -16.99 -16.26
N SER A 104 -1.63 -16.78 -16.77
CA SER A 104 -2.92 -17.39 -16.43
C SER A 104 -3.10 -18.93 -16.55
N ASN A 105 -2.06 -19.75 -16.64
CA ASN A 105 -2.18 -21.17 -16.98
C ASN A 105 -1.51 -22.14 -15.98
N CYS A 106 -1.86 -22.07 -14.70
CA CYS A 106 -1.52 -23.14 -13.74
C CYS A 106 -2.75 -24.00 -13.43
N LEU A 107 -2.85 -25.17 -14.06
CA LEU A 107 -3.72 -26.27 -13.62
C LEU A 107 -2.95 -27.19 -12.66
N PRO A 108 -3.59 -27.77 -11.63
CA PRO A 108 -2.91 -28.65 -10.69
C PRO A 108 -2.73 -30.05 -11.32
N PHE A 109 -1.49 -30.50 -11.44
CA PHE A 109 -1.18 -31.90 -11.74
C PHE A 109 -1.18 -32.72 -10.44
N TYR A 110 -2.01 -33.76 -10.39
CA TYR A 110 -1.91 -34.87 -9.44
C TYR A 110 -0.83 -35.86 -9.94
N GLY A 111 -0.15 -36.51 -8.99
CA GLY A 111 1.20 -37.07 -9.16
C GLY A 111 1.35 -38.42 -9.86
N TYR A 112 2.60 -38.81 -10.10
CA TYR A 112 3.27 -40.07 -9.72
C TYR A 112 4.79 -39.91 -10.02
N PRO A 113 5.70 -40.63 -9.31
CA PRO A 113 7.13 -40.39 -9.39
C PRO A 113 7.77 -41.22 -10.51
N PHE A 114 8.62 -40.60 -11.32
CA PHE A 114 9.48 -41.32 -12.26
C PHE A 114 10.96 -41.05 -11.99
N HIS A 115 11.69 -42.15 -11.92
CA HIS A 115 13.14 -42.27 -11.86
C HIS A 115 13.84 -41.43 -12.93
N MET A 116 14.92 -40.75 -12.55
CA MET A 116 15.87 -40.16 -13.50
C MET A 116 16.64 -41.25 -14.24
N SER A 117 16.46 -41.30 -15.55
CA SER A 117 17.39 -41.90 -16.50
C SER A 117 17.73 -40.84 -17.54
N SER A 118 19.04 -40.64 -17.73
CA SER A 118 19.67 -39.69 -18.62
C SER A 118 19.55 -40.11 -20.09
N ASN A 119 18.94 -39.28 -20.94
CA ASN A 119 19.38 -39.16 -22.33
C ASN A 119 18.97 -37.80 -22.94
N PRO A 120 19.88 -37.06 -23.60
CA PRO A 120 19.56 -35.83 -24.30
C PRO A 120 19.31 -36.13 -25.78
N ASP A 121 18.12 -35.84 -26.29
CA ASP A 121 17.84 -35.52 -27.70
C ASP A 121 16.32 -35.46 -27.92
N CYS A 122 15.76 -34.26 -28.11
CA CYS A 122 14.58 -34.03 -28.97
C CYS A 122 14.27 -32.52 -29.14
N ILE A 123 14.05 -32.14 -30.40
CA ILE A 123 13.83 -30.80 -30.98
C ILE A 123 12.32 -30.43 -30.92
N PRO A 124 11.92 -29.15 -30.82
CA PRO A 124 10.53 -28.76 -30.54
C PRO A 124 9.65 -28.63 -31.79
N GLY A 125 8.41 -29.14 -31.71
CA GLY A 125 7.36 -28.97 -32.70
C GLY A 125 6.14 -28.23 -32.11
N ALA A 126 5.71 -27.16 -32.79
CA ALA A 126 4.58 -26.31 -32.41
C ALA A 126 3.24 -27.02 -32.63
N VAL A 127 2.32 -26.90 -31.65
CA VAL A 127 0.92 -27.32 -31.80
C VAL A 127 0.01 -26.10 -31.58
N SER A 128 -0.68 -25.72 -32.66
CA SER A 128 -1.76 -24.75 -32.69
C SER A 128 -3.07 -25.44 -32.33
N LEU A 129 -3.79 -24.95 -31.32
CA LEU A 129 -5.15 -25.38 -31.00
C LEU A 129 -6.12 -24.21 -31.18
N ARG A 130 -6.96 -24.34 -32.21
CA ARG A 130 -8.19 -23.54 -32.39
C ARG A 130 -9.23 -23.96 -31.37
N CYS A 131 -9.84 -23.02 -30.68
CA CYS A 131 -11.10 -23.24 -29.98
C CYS A 131 -12.25 -22.67 -30.81
N ASN A 132 -13.18 -23.55 -31.17
CA ASN A 132 -14.45 -23.26 -31.83
C ASN A 132 -15.50 -22.81 -30.82
N ASP A 133 -16.42 -22.00 -31.34
CA ASP A 133 -17.57 -21.38 -30.71
C ASP A 133 -18.55 -22.35 -30.03
N ARG A 134 -19.15 -21.90 -28.91
CA ARG A 134 -20.60 -21.92 -28.60
C ARG A 134 -20.87 -21.72 -27.11
N LEU A 135 -21.40 -20.56 -26.72
CA LEU A 135 -22.32 -20.44 -25.58
C LEU A 135 -23.30 -19.26 -25.79
N PRO A 136 -24.54 -19.33 -25.28
CA PRO A 136 -25.67 -18.57 -25.77
C PRO A 136 -25.77 -17.16 -25.19
N LEU A 137 -26.25 -16.26 -26.04
CA LEU A 137 -26.83 -14.96 -25.73
C LEU A 137 -27.90 -15.07 -24.64
N LEU A 138 -27.79 -14.26 -23.59
CA LEU A 138 -28.93 -13.58 -22.93
C LEU A 138 -28.39 -12.50 -21.96
N ILE A 139 -29.10 -11.37 -21.93
CA ILE A 139 -28.85 -10.09 -21.25
C ILE A 139 -27.88 -9.16 -21.98
N ARG A 140 -28.44 -8.56 -23.04
CA ARG A 140 -27.96 -7.36 -23.71
C ARG A 140 -28.88 -6.24 -23.20
N ASP A 141 -28.36 -5.36 -22.35
CA ASP A 141 -28.74 -3.95 -22.23
C ASP A 141 -27.83 -3.24 -21.20
N GLY A 142 -27.12 -2.19 -21.64
CA GLY A 142 -26.64 -1.14 -20.74
C GLY A 142 -25.16 -1.03 -20.37
N CYS A 143 -24.22 -1.77 -20.97
CA CYS A 143 -22.78 -1.53 -20.78
C CYS A 143 -22.00 -1.82 -22.07
N GLN A 144 -22.02 -0.88 -23.01
CA GLN A 144 -21.08 -0.85 -24.13
C GLN A 144 -20.26 0.42 -24.03
N TYR A 145 -18.94 0.28 -24.19
CA TYR A 145 -17.87 1.30 -24.08
C TYR A 145 -17.24 1.55 -22.71
N LEU A 146 -16.60 0.51 -22.14
CA LEU A 146 -15.29 0.70 -21.50
C LEU A 146 -14.41 -0.48 -21.92
N SER A 147 -13.50 -0.28 -22.87
CA SER A 147 -12.47 -1.26 -23.17
C SER A 147 -11.61 -1.46 -21.92
N GLY A 148 -11.27 -2.72 -21.62
CA GLY A 148 -10.57 -3.12 -20.39
C GLY A 148 -9.20 -2.48 -20.18
N ASP A 149 -8.64 -1.84 -21.21
CA ASP A 149 -7.30 -1.22 -21.15
C ASP A 149 -7.28 0.16 -20.46
N ASN A 150 -8.43 0.83 -20.29
CA ASN A 150 -8.46 2.16 -19.64
C ASN A 150 -8.64 2.12 -18.11
N ILE A 151 -8.99 0.97 -17.52
CA ILE A 151 -9.26 0.86 -16.07
C ILE A 151 -7.96 0.81 -15.24
N ASN A 152 -6.82 0.53 -15.89
CA ASN A 152 -5.50 0.45 -15.25
C ASN A 152 -4.64 1.71 -15.44
N ARG A 153 -5.21 2.85 -15.87
CA ARG A 153 -4.48 4.12 -15.72
C ARG A 153 -4.40 4.40 -14.22
N ALA A 154 -3.29 3.97 -13.62
CA ALA A 154 -2.96 4.31 -12.25
C ALA A 154 -3.15 5.82 -12.08
N PHE A 155 -3.71 6.23 -10.95
CA PHE A 155 -3.78 7.62 -10.55
C PHE A 155 -2.34 8.12 -10.40
N TYR A 156 -1.75 8.60 -11.50
CA TYR A 156 -0.47 9.28 -11.47
C TYR A 156 -0.79 10.69 -11.00
N PHE A 157 -0.52 10.94 -9.72
CA PHE A 157 -0.39 12.32 -9.27
C PHE A 157 0.65 12.98 -10.18
N PRO A 158 0.34 14.16 -10.74
CA PRO A 158 1.24 14.79 -11.70
C PRO A 158 2.60 15.07 -11.06
N ASP A 159 3.66 15.16 -11.87
CA ASP A 159 5.03 15.35 -11.36
C ASP A 159 5.19 16.63 -10.52
N ASP A 160 4.28 17.60 -10.70
CA ASP A 160 4.18 18.85 -9.95
C ASP A 160 3.32 18.76 -8.68
N TRP A 161 2.96 17.55 -8.23
CA TRP A 161 2.09 17.33 -7.08
C TRP A 161 2.57 18.05 -5.82
N GLY A 162 3.89 18.06 -5.59
CA GLY A 162 4.48 18.80 -4.47
C GLY A 162 4.11 20.28 -4.49
N TYR A 163 4.20 20.92 -5.67
CA TYR A 163 3.86 22.33 -5.85
C TYR A 163 2.36 22.59 -5.72
N PHE A 164 1.52 21.70 -6.26
CA PHE A 164 0.08 21.76 -6.06
C PHE A 164 -0.27 21.71 -4.56
N CYS A 165 0.26 20.73 -3.84
CA CYS A 165 -0.01 20.61 -2.40
C CYS A 165 0.53 21.81 -1.61
N GLU A 166 1.70 22.34 -1.94
CA GLU A 166 2.26 23.53 -1.29
C GLU A 166 1.41 24.79 -1.53
N SER A 167 0.75 24.90 -2.68
CA SER A 167 -0.12 26.04 -2.99
C SER A 167 -1.55 25.88 -2.45
N SER A 168 -1.99 24.64 -2.17
CA SER A 168 -3.38 24.34 -1.79
C SER A 168 -3.54 23.75 -0.38
N TYR A 169 -2.47 23.59 0.42
CA TYR A 169 -2.59 22.95 1.75
C TYR A 169 -3.50 23.72 2.73
N ALA A 170 -3.67 25.03 2.54
CA ALA A 170 -4.50 25.86 3.41
C ALA A 170 -5.98 25.47 3.39
N SER A 171 -6.42 24.85 2.28
CA SER A 171 -7.78 24.37 2.08
C SER A 171 -8.03 23.00 2.70
N SER A 172 -6.98 22.36 3.23
CA SER A 172 -7.14 21.08 3.91
C SER A 172 -7.93 21.24 5.21
N SER A 173 -8.67 20.20 5.58
CA SER A 173 -9.29 20.04 6.89
C SER A 173 -8.27 20.00 8.03
N ASP A 174 -6.99 19.68 7.75
CA ASP A 174 -5.87 19.77 8.70
C ASP A 174 -4.60 20.35 8.02
N PRO A 175 -4.56 21.68 7.80
CA PRO A 175 -3.47 22.33 7.07
C PRO A 175 -2.11 22.15 7.73
N GLN A 176 -2.07 22.09 9.07
CA GLN A 176 -0.81 22.00 9.82
C GLN A 176 -0.19 20.61 9.69
N SER A 177 -0.98 19.56 9.81
CA SER A 177 -0.50 18.18 9.58
C SER A 177 -0.06 18.00 8.13
N PHE A 178 -0.86 18.50 7.19
CA PHE A 178 -0.55 18.38 5.77
C PHE A 178 0.72 19.14 5.40
N ARG A 179 0.89 20.37 5.90
CA ARG A 179 2.14 21.14 5.74
C ARG A 179 3.36 20.42 6.33
N SER A 180 3.20 19.78 7.49
CA SER A 180 4.30 19.04 8.13
C SER A 180 4.73 17.83 7.29
N LEU A 181 3.76 17.14 6.67
CA LEU A 181 4.03 16.05 5.74
C LEU A 181 4.74 16.54 4.46
N LEU A 182 4.29 17.66 3.88
CA LEU A 182 4.94 18.24 2.71
C LEU A 182 6.39 18.63 3.01
N GLY A 183 6.62 19.27 4.16
CA GLY A 183 7.98 19.58 4.63
C GLY A 183 8.85 18.32 4.75
N PHE A 184 8.30 17.22 5.29
CA PHE A 184 8.99 15.94 5.35
C PHE A 184 9.34 15.37 3.96
N ILE A 185 8.43 15.46 2.98
CA ILE A 185 8.71 15.03 1.59
C ILE A 185 9.81 15.89 0.95
N VAL A 186 9.78 17.21 1.18
CA VAL A 186 10.82 18.14 0.71
C VAL A 186 12.18 17.76 1.29
N ASP A 187 12.27 17.51 2.59
CA ASP A 187 13.51 17.06 3.24
C ASP A 187 14.02 15.72 2.67
N VAL A 188 13.13 14.77 2.35
CA VAL A 188 13.52 13.51 1.68
C VAL A 188 14.10 13.77 0.30
N ASN A 189 13.50 14.67 -0.49
CA ASN A 189 13.99 15.04 -1.80
C ASN A 189 15.36 15.75 -1.72
N GLU A 190 15.57 16.62 -0.73
CA GLU A 190 16.86 17.25 -0.50
C GLU A 190 17.97 16.22 -0.22
N VAL A 191 17.67 15.17 0.56
CA VAL A 191 18.62 14.08 0.79
C VAL A 191 18.95 13.34 -0.49
N VAL A 192 17.94 12.96 -1.28
CA VAL A 192 18.14 12.30 -2.59
C VAL A 192 19.04 13.15 -3.50
N SER A 193 18.70 14.42 -3.68
CA SER A 193 19.50 15.36 -4.49
C SER A 193 20.91 15.57 -3.93
N GLY A 194 21.07 15.56 -2.61
CA GLY A 194 22.37 15.58 -1.96
C GLY A 194 23.23 14.37 -2.35
N ILE A 195 22.66 13.16 -2.27
CA ILE A 195 23.36 11.92 -2.64
C ILE A 195 23.73 11.92 -4.13
N GLU A 196 22.82 12.33 -5.01
CA GLU A 196 23.09 12.45 -6.46
C GLU A 196 24.23 13.41 -6.76
N ARG A 197 24.28 14.56 -6.08
CA ARG A 197 25.39 15.53 -6.21
C ARG A 197 26.73 14.95 -5.77
N ILE A 198 26.73 14.11 -4.72
CA ILE A 198 27.95 13.42 -4.26
C ILE A 198 28.42 12.41 -5.31
N ILE A 199 27.50 11.59 -5.83
CA ILE A 199 27.81 10.60 -6.88
C ILE A 199 28.35 11.28 -8.14
N LYS A 200 27.76 12.41 -8.55
CA LYS A 200 28.23 13.21 -9.70
C LYS A 200 29.64 13.79 -9.48
N ASN A 201 29.97 14.15 -8.24
CA ASN A 201 31.27 14.73 -7.87
C ASN A 201 32.21 13.71 -7.19
N ARG A 202 32.02 12.41 -7.44
CA ARG A 202 32.67 11.33 -6.68
C ARG A 202 34.18 11.47 -6.55
N VAL A 203 34.88 11.87 -7.62
CA VAL A 203 36.36 12.00 -7.63
C VAL A 203 36.84 13.01 -6.58
N LYS A 204 36.18 14.18 -6.51
CA LYS A 204 36.52 15.21 -5.51
C LYS A 204 36.25 14.71 -4.09
N ILE A 205 35.09 14.10 -3.89
CA ILE A 205 34.65 13.56 -2.59
C ILE A 205 35.61 12.46 -2.12
N PHE A 206 36.05 11.57 -3.01
CA PHE A 206 36.99 10.50 -2.68
C PHE A 206 38.39 11.02 -2.39
N ASN A 207 38.86 12.06 -3.09
CA ASN A 207 40.13 12.71 -2.76
C ASN A 207 40.11 13.32 -1.35
N GLU A 208 39.01 13.97 -0.96
CA GLU A 208 38.83 14.49 0.40
C GLU A 208 38.85 13.36 1.44
N ILE A 209 38.14 12.25 1.17
CA ILE A 209 38.12 11.06 2.04
C ILE A 209 39.49 10.37 2.13
N GLY A 210 40.25 10.32 1.03
CA GLY A 210 41.61 9.79 0.99
C GLY A 210 42.56 10.57 1.91
N GLN A 211 42.34 11.89 2.01
CA GLN A 211 43.06 12.78 2.93
C GLN A 211 42.55 12.70 4.39
N GLY A 212 41.57 11.85 4.69
CA GLY A 212 40.96 11.74 6.01
C GLY A 212 40.02 12.91 6.35
N ILE A 213 39.63 13.70 5.35
CA ILE A 213 38.66 14.80 5.51
C ILE A 213 37.27 14.24 5.25
N ILE A 214 36.31 14.53 6.12
CA ILE A 214 34.90 14.19 5.90
C ILE A 214 34.28 15.27 5.01
N PRO A 215 33.82 14.95 3.79
CA PRO A 215 33.22 15.92 2.89
C PRO A 215 31.98 16.58 3.50
N THR A 216 31.89 17.90 3.43
CA THR A 216 30.73 18.67 3.93
C THR A 216 29.39 18.15 3.40
N PRO A 217 29.25 17.75 2.12
CA PRO A 217 28.00 17.18 1.61
C PRO A 217 27.57 15.89 2.34
N LEU A 218 28.51 15.05 2.78
CA LEU A 218 28.19 13.84 3.53
C LEU A 218 27.70 14.15 4.94
N ILE A 219 28.32 15.12 5.61
CA ILE A 219 27.86 15.61 6.92
C ILE A 219 26.44 16.16 6.81
N PHE A 220 26.17 16.98 5.79
CA PHE A 220 24.84 17.53 5.54
C PHE A 220 23.78 16.45 5.36
N ILE A 221 24.06 15.44 4.52
CA ILE A 221 23.14 14.30 4.32
C ILE A 221 22.92 13.56 5.63
N TRP A 222 23.98 13.22 6.36
CA TRP A 222 23.86 12.55 7.66
C TRP A 222 22.90 13.32 8.58
N MET A 223 23.16 14.62 8.78
CA MET A 223 22.35 15.47 9.64
C MET A 223 20.90 15.49 9.18
N LYS A 224 20.65 15.60 7.87
CA LYS A 224 19.29 15.57 7.30
C LYS A 224 18.59 14.23 7.52
N ILE A 225 19.27 13.09 7.42
CA ILE A 225 18.71 11.78 7.76
C ILE A 225 18.31 11.72 9.24
N GLY A 226 19.18 12.20 10.13
CA GLY A 226 18.87 12.30 11.56
C GLY A 226 17.64 13.17 11.83
N MET A 227 17.55 14.32 11.17
CA MET A 227 16.39 15.21 11.24
C MET A 227 15.12 14.56 10.68
N LEU A 228 15.20 13.83 9.57
CA LEU A 228 14.06 13.09 9.01
C LEU A 228 13.49 12.07 10.00
N VAL A 229 14.36 11.30 10.67
CA VAL A 229 13.94 10.35 11.71
C VAL A 229 13.27 11.08 12.87
N TYR A 230 13.87 12.17 13.34
CA TYR A 230 13.32 12.99 14.42
C TYR A 230 11.96 13.59 14.04
N TYR A 231 11.89 14.31 12.92
CA TYR A 231 10.67 14.95 12.46
C TYR A 231 9.56 13.94 12.23
N PHE A 232 9.86 12.80 11.61
CA PHE A 232 8.88 11.73 11.42
C PHE A 232 8.31 11.24 12.74
N SER A 233 9.14 11.04 13.77
CA SER A 233 8.67 10.64 15.10
C SER A 233 7.81 11.69 15.80
N THR A 234 7.96 12.96 15.42
CA THR A 234 7.17 14.09 15.94
C THR A 234 5.97 14.47 15.08
N LEU A 235 5.80 13.85 13.90
CA LEU A 235 4.66 14.11 13.02
C LEU A 235 3.37 13.71 13.76
N LYS A 236 2.59 14.71 14.17
CA LYS A 236 1.27 14.53 14.78
C LYS A 236 0.18 14.22 13.76
N VAL A 237 0.57 13.87 12.54
CA VAL A 237 -0.35 13.58 11.45
C VAL A 237 -1.08 12.29 11.77
N LYS A 238 -2.38 12.23 11.50
CA LYS A 238 -3.20 11.01 11.64
C LYS A 238 -2.84 10.03 10.51
N ILE A 239 -1.64 9.47 10.57
CA ILE A 239 -1.18 8.43 9.66
C ILE A 239 -1.72 7.10 10.17
N ARG A 240 -2.14 6.23 9.25
CA ARG A 240 -2.47 4.83 9.61
C ARG A 240 -1.27 4.18 10.28
N LYS A 241 -1.52 3.39 11.32
CA LYS A 241 -0.47 2.75 12.11
C LYS A 241 0.46 1.90 11.22
N SER A 242 -0.10 1.06 10.35
CA SER A 242 0.64 0.27 9.36
C SER A 242 1.60 1.12 8.50
N VAL A 243 1.13 2.26 8.01
CA VAL A 243 1.91 3.22 7.20
C VAL A 243 3.01 3.89 8.03
N TYR A 244 2.66 4.37 9.23
CA TYR A 244 3.62 5.02 10.14
C TYR A 244 4.79 4.09 10.47
N TYR A 245 4.49 2.87 10.89
CA TYR A 245 5.50 1.88 11.26
C TYR A 245 6.35 1.44 10.06
N SER A 246 5.77 1.38 8.86
CA SER A 246 6.53 1.08 7.63
C SER A 246 7.54 2.18 7.32
N ILE A 247 7.12 3.45 7.31
CA ILE A 247 8.03 4.57 7.05
C ILE A 247 9.10 4.67 8.12
N ALA A 248 8.72 4.54 9.40
CA ALA A 248 9.69 4.56 10.50
C ALA A 248 10.72 3.43 10.40
N ALA A 249 10.29 2.21 10.04
CA ALA A 249 11.20 1.08 9.85
C ALA A 249 12.19 1.34 8.70
N LEU A 250 11.73 1.92 7.59
CA LEU A 250 12.61 2.29 6.47
C LEU A 250 13.58 3.42 6.85
N LEU A 251 13.13 4.44 7.58
CA LEU A 251 13.99 5.52 8.06
C LEU A 251 15.07 5.00 9.03
N LEU A 252 14.70 4.08 9.92
CA LEU A 252 15.65 3.41 10.81
C LEU A 252 16.60 2.49 10.04
N GLN A 253 16.10 1.79 9.00
CA GLN A 253 16.94 0.99 8.11
C GLN A 253 17.98 1.87 7.42
N LEU A 254 17.59 3.06 6.95
CA LEU A 254 18.48 4.03 6.31
C LEU A 254 19.53 4.59 7.28
N LYS A 255 19.11 4.91 8.50
CA LYS A 255 20.00 5.35 9.57
C LYS A 255 21.06 4.27 9.88
N GLY A 256 20.66 3.00 9.92
CA GLY A 256 21.58 1.87 10.09
C GLY A 256 22.44 1.59 8.85
N SER A 257 21.89 1.78 7.65
CA SER A 257 22.56 1.54 6.37
C SER A 257 23.49 2.66 5.94
N PHE A 258 23.77 3.63 6.81
CA PHE A 258 24.80 4.63 6.60
C PHE A 258 26.07 4.23 7.39
N PRO A 259 26.75 3.10 7.08
CA PRO A 259 27.98 2.71 7.76
C PRO A 259 29.16 3.60 7.31
N LEU A 260 28.90 4.80 6.79
CA LEU A 260 29.92 5.75 6.40
C LEU A 260 30.78 6.12 7.61
N GLU A 261 30.22 6.15 8.83
CA GLU A 261 31.05 6.27 10.04
C GLU A 261 32.08 5.16 10.11
N SER A 262 31.66 3.90 9.99
CA SER A 262 32.53 2.73 10.05
C SER A 262 33.56 2.74 8.93
N SER A 263 33.15 3.07 7.69
CA SER A 263 34.02 3.07 6.51
C SER A 263 35.01 4.24 6.49
N LEU A 264 34.63 5.39 7.03
CA LEU A 264 35.52 6.56 7.17
C LEU A 264 36.53 6.38 8.32
N LEU A 265 36.16 5.62 9.36
CA LEU A 265 37.00 5.41 10.54
C LEU A 265 38.03 4.28 10.39
N ILE A 266 38.02 3.47 9.31
CA ILE A 266 39.01 2.41 9.09
C ILE A 266 40.31 3.03 8.53
N PRO A 267 41.39 3.17 9.32
CA PRO A 267 42.59 3.92 8.90
C PRO A 267 43.50 3.13 7.95
N LYS A 268 43.23 1.83 7.75
CA LYS A 268 44.19 0.87 7.16
C LYS A 268 43.79 0.27 5.79
N LEU A 269 42.69 0.71 5.18
CA LEU A 269 42.32 0.23 3.84
C LEU A 269 43.24 0.85 2.78
N VAL A 270 43.62 0.06 1.78
CA VAL A 270 44.31 0.56 0.59
C VAL A 270 43.39 1.59 -0.09
N GLU A 271 43.96 2.70 -0.56
CA GLU A 271 43.21 3.86 -1.06
C GLU A 271 42.11 3.48 -2.08
N GLY A 272 42.41 2.55 -3.00
CA GLY A 272 41.45 2.04 -3.99
C GLY A 272 40.32 1.17 -3.42
N GLU A 273 40.57 0.38 -2.37
CA GLU A 273 39.53 -0.42 -1.71
C GLU A 273 38.54 0.47 -0.95
N ARG A 274 39.06 1.53 -0.30
CA ARG A 274 38.22 2.51 0.40
C ARG A 274 37.31 3.24 -0.58
N GLU A 275 37.86 3.73 -1.71
CA GLU A 275 37.08 4.41 -2.75
C GLU A 275 35.95 3.51 -3.26
N PHE A 276 36.27 2.25 -3.61
CA PHE A 276 35.30 1.29 -4.09
C PHE A 276 34.18 1.02 -3.07
N MET A 277 34.52 0.81 -1.81
CA MET A 277 33.55 0.54 -0.74
C MET A 277 32.65 1.74 -0.45
N VAL A 278 33.19 2.96 -0.44
CA VAL A 278 32.37 4.18 -0.27
C VAL A 278 31.46 4.37 -1.48
N GLY A 279 31.95 4.13 -2.71
CA GLY A 279 31.15 4.19 -3.93
C GLY A 279 29.97 3.22 -3.92
N LEU A 280 30.19 1.96 -3.56
CA LEU A 280 29.13 0.96 -3.39
C LEU A 280 28.12 1.37 -2.32
N SER A 281 28.61 1.89 -1.18
CA SER A 281 27.75 2.35 -0.09
C SER A 281 26.85 3.51 -0.52
N LEU A 282 27.38 4.48 -1.27
CA LEU A 282 26.62 5.62 -1.79
C LEU A 282 25.60 5.20 -2.85
N ALA A 283 25.95 4.27 -3.74
CA ALA A 283 25.02 3.75 -4.72
C ALA A 283 23.87 2.97 -4.06
N SER A 284 24.18 2.13 -3.06
CA SER A 284 23.16 1.44 -2.25
C SER A 284 22.27 2.43 -1.49
N LEU A 285 22.87 3.46 -0.91
CA LEU A 285 22.13 4.52 -0.22
C LEU A 285 21.19 5.27 -1.17
N LEU A 286 21.65 5.65 -2.37
CA LEU A 286 20.82 6.30 -3.38
C LEU A 286 19.62 5.42 -3.76
N MET A 287 19.87 4.14 -4.01
CA MET A 287 18.81 3.18 -4.31
C MET A 287 17.79 3.12 -3.16
N ASN A 288 18.25 2.95 -1.92
CA ASN A 288 17.38 2.89 -0.75
C ASN A 288 16.58 4.18 -0.55
N PHE A 289 17.18 5.36 -0.76
CA PHE A 289 16.48 6.64 -0.66
C PHE A 289 15.49 6.87 -1.81
N THR A 290 15.82 6.42 -3.02
CA THR A 290 14.91 6.48 -4.16
C THR A 290 13.71 5.59 -3.90
N THR A 291 13.92 4.37 -3.40
CA THR A 291 12.85 3.46 -2.97
C THR A 291 12.05 4.07 -1.82
N LEU A 292 12.69 4.63 -0.79
CA LEU A 292 11.99 5.31 0.31
C LEU A 292 11.13 6.45 -0.21
N ARG A 293 11.67 7.33 -1.06
CA ARG A 293 10.95 8.46 -1.66
C ARG A 293 9.74 7.95 -2.43
N GLN A 294 9.91 6.97 -3.31
CA GLN A 294 8.81 6.39 -4.07
C GLN A 294 7.76 5.78 -3.14
N THR A 295 8.19 5.08 -2.10
CA THR A 295 7.31 4.50 -1.09
C THR A 295 6.57 5.57 -0.31
N ILE A 296 7.22 6.63 0.15
CA ILE A 296 6.56 7.74 0.85
C ILE A 296 5.56 8.42 -0.09
N LEU A 297 5.92 8.76 -1.33
CA LEU A 297 5.00 9.37 -2.29
C LEU A 297 3.79 8.47 -2.57
N LYS A 298 4.00 7.15 -2.65
CA LYS A 298 2.92 6.16 -2.72
C LYS A 298 2.08 6.16 -1.44
N LEU A 299 2.71 6.11 -0.27
CA LEU A 299 2.00 6.12 1.00
C LEU A 299 1.27 7.44 1.25
N VAL A 300 1.73 8.55 0.67
CA VAL A 300 1.08 9.86 0.74
C VAL A 300 -0.14 9.89 -0.18
N SER A 301 -0.01 9.36 -1.40
CA SER A 301 -1.14 9.19 -2.31
C SER A 301 -2.18 8.19 -1.80
N ILE A 302 -1.71 7.12 -1.14
CA ILE A 302 -2.56 6.06 -0.60
C ILE A 302 -3.08 6.45 0.80
N GLY A 303 -2.36 7.19 1.63
CA GLY A 303 -2.64 7.33 3.06
C GLY A 303 -3.90 8.12 3.44
N ASN A 304 -4.58 8.77 2.48
CA ASN A 304 -5.65 9.74 2.72
C ASN A 304 -5.23 10.86 3.65
N PHE A 305 -4.01 11.37 3.44
CA PHE A 305 -3.64 12.63 4.07
C PHE A 305 -4.59 13.75 3.67
N VAL A 306 -5.16 13.63 2.47
CA VAL A 306 -6.26 14.42 1.93
C VAL A 306 -7.26 13.41 1.38
N SER A 307 -8.54 13.53 1.73
CA SER A 307 -9.56 12.63 1.17
C SER A 307 -9.77 12.95 -0.31
N LEU A 308 -10.25 12.01 -1.13
CA LEU A 308 -10.53 12.31 -2.54
C LEU A 308 -11.54 13.46 -2.72
N GLU A 309 -12.46 13.62 -1.77
CA GLU A 309 -13.43 14.71 -1.75
C GLU A 309 -12.74 16.07 -1.50
N GLU A 310 -11.91 16.14 -0.46
CA GLU A 310 -11.11 17.33 -0.14
C GLU A 310 -10.10 17.66 -1.27
N LEU A 311 -9.59 16.62 -1.94
CA LEU A 311 -8.73 16.78 -3.11
C LEU A 311 -9.47 17.43 -4.28
N MET A 312 -10.72 17.03 -4.50
CA MET A 312 -11.59 17.62 -5.50
C MET A 312 -11.86 19.09 -5.18
N GLU A 313 -12.15 19.42 -3.92
CA GLU A 313 -12.34 20.80 -3.44
C GLU A 313 -11.08 21.64 -3.68
N MET A 314 -9.89 21.12 -3.36
CA MET A 314 -8.61 21.80 -3.64
C MET A 314 -8.40 22.07 -5.15
N PHE A 315 -8.80 21.15 -6.03
CA PHE A 315 -8.72 21.36 -7.48
C PHE A 315 -9.73 22.40 -7.98
N GLU A 316 -10.95 22.41 -7.42
CA GLU A 316 -12.00 23.38 -7.76
C GLU A 316 -11.56 24.80 -7.39
N GLU A 317 -10.94 24.98 -6.21
CA GLU A 317 -10.45 26.27 -5.74
C GLU A 317 -9.30 26.84 -6.58
N ARG A 318 -8.42 25.99 -7.11
CA ARG A 318 -7.27 26.43 -7.92
C ARG A 318 -7.69 26.95 -9.30
N GLY A 319 -8.81 26.46 -9.83
CA GLY A 319 -9.23 26.68 -11.20
C GLY A 319 -8.35 25.94 -12.22
N SER A 320 -8.91 25.64 -13.40
CA SER A 320 -8.20 24.95 -14.50
C SER A 320 -7.71 23.51 -14.22
N CYS A 321 -8.45 22.73 -13.42
CA CYS A 321 -8.15 21.31 -13.14
C CYS A 321 -9.29 20.35 -13.56
N ALA A 322 -9.97 20.64 -14.68
CA ALA A 322 -11.18 19.90 -15.09
C ALA A 322 -10.91 18.40 -15.33
N SER A 323 -9.75 18.06 -15.90
CA SER A 323 -9.33 16.67 -16.11
C SER A 323 -9.13 15.91 -14.81
N GLU A 324 -8.46 16.53 -13.85
CA GLU A 324 -8.15 15.98 -12.54
C GLU A 324 -9.42 15.81 -11.71
N ILE A 325 -10.30 16.81 -11.72
CA ILE A 325 -11.61 16.75 -11.07
C ILE A 325 -12.43 15.60 -11.66
N SER A 326 -12.51 15.50 -12.99
CA SER A 326 -13.24 14.40 -13.65
C SER A 326 -12.68 13.02 -13.27
N MET A 327 -11.35 12.90 -13.22
CA MET A 327 -10.68 11.67 -12.77
C MET A 327 -11.02 11.34 -11.31
N VAL A 328 -10.97 12.32 -10.40
CA VAL A 328 -11.31 12.13 -8.99
C VAL A 328 -12.78 11.72 -8.83
N LYS A 329 -13.70 12.40 -9.51
CA LYS A 329 -15.14 12.07 -9.54
C LYS A 329 -15.37 10.63 -10.00
N PHE A 330 -14.72 10.21 -11.08
CA PHE A 330 -14.80 8.84 -11.59
C PHE A 330 -14.35 7.80 -10.55
N HIS A 331 -13.23 8.05 -9.87
CA HIS A 331 -12.72 7.15 -8.82
C HIS A 331 -13.66 7.08 -7.62
N LEU A 332 -14.19 8.22 -7.18
CA LEU A 332 -15.19 8.28 -6.11
C LEU A 332 -16.45 7.50 -6.49
N ARG A 333 -16.93 7.61 -7.73
CA ARG A 333 -18.09 6.85 -8.24
C ARG A 333 -17.89 5.34 -8.13
N ILE A 334 -16.75 4.83 -8.61
CA ILE A 334 -16.43 3.40 -8.53
C ILE A 334 -16.37 2.93 -7.07
N LYS A 335 -15.70 3.70 -6.21
CA LYS A 335 -15.52 3.31 -4.80
C LYS A 335 -16.80 3.37 -4.01
N TYR A 336 -17.53 4.47 -4.09
CA TYR A 336 -18.77 4.64 -3.33
C TYR A 336 -19.76 3.56 -3.70
N THR A 337 -19.87 3.22 -4.99
CA THR A 337 -20.74 2.11 -5.42
C THR A 337 -20.38 0.80 -4.71
N LYS A 338 -19.10 0.45 -4.62
CA LYS A 338 -18.63 -0.75 -3.91
C LYS A 338 -18.86 -0.66 -2.40
N LEU A 339 -18.53 0.48 -1.78
CA LEU A 339 -18.71 0.70 -0.34
C LEU A 339 -20.16 0.67 0.07
N ILE A 340 -21.06 1.27 -0.70
CA ILE A 340 -22.52 1.22 -0.49
C ILE A 340 -22.98 -0.24 -0.48
N ALA A 341 -22.59 -1.03 -1.48
CA ALA A 341 -22.98 -2.45 -1.55
C ALA A 341 -22.49 -3.25 -0.34
N ILE A 342 -21.21 -3.09 0.04
CA ILE A 342 -20.61 -3.77 1.21
C ILE A 342 -21.33 -3.37 2.50
N ARG A 343 -21.64 -2.08 2.68
CA ARG A 343 -22.30 -1.58 3.89
C ARG A 343 -23.75 -2.00 3.99
N ARG A 344 -24.49 -2.02 2.88
CA ARG A 344 -25.86 -2.55 2.84
C ARG A 344 -25.88 -4.01 3.27
N LEU A 345 -24.96 -4.84 2.75
CA LEU A 345 -24.81 -6.23 3.18
C LEU A 345 -24.45 -6.35 4.66
N LYS A 346 -23.60 -5.46 5.19
CA LYS A 346 -23.27 -5.43 6.63
C LYS A 346 -24.49 -5.09 7.50
N ILE A 347 -25.31 -4.13 7.08
CA ILE A 347 -26.57 -3.78 7.74
C ILE A 347 -27.51 -4.99 7.75
N GLU A 348 -27.71 -5.64 6.60
CA GLU A 348 -28.56 -6.83 6.47
C GLU A 348 -28.14 -7.94 7.43
N LYS A 349 -26.84 -8.28 7.46
CA LYS A 349 -26.29 -9.29 8.38
C LYS A 349 -26.46 -8.93 9.86
N LEU A 350 -26.30 -7.66 10.22
CA LEU A 350 -26.51 -7.20 11.60
C LEU A 350 -27.98 -7.35 12.01
N LEU A 351 -28.90 -6.94 11.14
CA LEU A 351 -30.35 -7.04 11.39
C LEU A 351 -30.82 -8.49 11.44
N GLU A 352 -30.35 -9.35 10.54
CA GLU A 352 -30.66 -10.79 10.54
C GLU A 352 -30.19 -11.46 11.85
N LYS A 353 -29.00 -11.09 12.34
CA LYS A 353 -28.46 -11.61 13.62
C LYS A 353 -29.31 -11.18 14.82
N ILE A 354 -29.83 -9.94 14.83
CA ILE A 354 -30.76 -9.47 15.86
C ILE A 354 -32.10 -10.22 15.76
N GLU A 355 -32.62 -10.42 14.55
CA GLU A 355 -33.88 -11.12 14.34
C GLU A 355 -33.81 -12.58 14.80
N ARG A 356 -32.75 -13.31 14.44
CA ARG A 356 -32.52 -14.69 14.91
C ARG A 356 -32.40 -14.78 16.43
N ASN A 357 -31.80 -13.77 17.06
CA ASN A 357 -31.75 -13.69 18.52
C ASN A 357 -33.14 -13.54 19.13
N ASN A 358 -33.98 -12.69 18.56
CA ASN A 358 -35.36 -12.49 19.02
C ASN A 358 -36.23 -13.74 18.84
N LYS A 359 -35.92 -14.58 17.85
CA LYS A 359 -36.56 -15.88 17.62
C LYS A 359 -36.02 -17.01 18.49
N GLY A 360 -34.94 -16.80 19.24
CA GLY A 360 -34.29 -17.85 20.04
C GLY A 360 -33.53 -18.90 19.22
N GLU A 361 -33.23 -18.64 17.96
CA GLU A 361 -32.62 -19.60 17.02
C GLU A 361 -31.09 -19.74 17.20
N LEU A 362 -30.48 -18.94 18.09
CA LEU A 362 -29.02 -18.89 18.30
C LEU A 362 -28.45 -20.02 19.16
N GLY A 363 -29.14 -21.16 19.26
CA GLY A 363 -28.60 -22.37 19.91
C GLY A 363 -28.20 -22.17 21.38
N GLY A 364 -28.93 -21.32 22.11
CA GLY A 364 -28.68 -21.03 23.53
C GLY A 364 -27.76 -19.84 23.80
N MET A 365 -27.19 -19.22 22.76
CA MET A 365 -26.38 -17.99 22.92
C MET A 365 -27.25 -16.74 22.76
N TYR A 366 -27.79 -16.23 23.86
CA TYR A 366 -28.53 -14.96 23.85
C TYR A 366 -27.55 -13.79 23.72
N LEU A 367 -27.77 -12.93 22.73
CA LEU A 367 -27.11 -11.64 22.65
C LEU A 367 -27.57 -10.78 23.82
N THR A 368 -26.62 -10.13 24.49
CA THR A 368 -26.95 -9.19 25.55
C THR A 368 -27.64 -7.96 24.98
N GLU A 369 -28.51 -7.31 25.76
CA GLU A 369 -29.18 -6.05 25.38
C GLU A 369 -28.15 -4.99 24.93
N ASN A 370 -27.03 -4.90 25.65
CA ASN A 370 -25.89 -4.04 25.29
C ASN A 370 -25.28 -4.35 23.91
N TYR A 371 -25.33 -5.59 23.43
CA TYR A 371 -24.90 -5.94 22.08
C TYR A 371 -25.93 -5.45 21.04
N ILE A 372 -27.23 -5.67 21.30
CA ILE A 372 -28.32 -5.27 20.41
C ILE A 372 -28.30 -3.75 20.22
N ASP A 373 -28.17 -2.97 21.29
CA ASP A 373 -28.07 -1.51 21.23
C ASP A 373 -26.85 -1.01 20.44
N ARG A 374 -25.72 -1.70 20.58
CA ARG A 374 -24.53 -1.39 19.78
C ARG A 374 -24.77 -1.70 18.31
N ALA A 375 -25.38 -2.84 18.00
CA ALA A 375 -25.69 -3.23 16.64
C ALA A 375 -26.65 -2.23 15.96
N TYR A 376 -27.70 -1.77 16.64
CA TYR A 376 -28.60 -0.74 16.10
C TYR A 376 -27.88 0.59 15.88
N ARG A 377 -27.03 1.04 16.81
CA ARG A 377 -26.20 2.25 16.59
C ARG A 377 -25.27 2.10 15.39
N SER A 378 -24.67 0.93 15.19
CA SER A 378 -23.84 0.64 14.02
C SER A 378 -24.67 0.65 12.73
N VAL A 379 -25.90 0.12 12.75
CA VAL A 379 -26.81 0.17 11.59
C VAL A 379 -27.15 1.61 11.22
N GLU A 380 -27.54 2.44 12.18
CA GLU A 380 -27.88 3.85 11.92
C GLU A 380 -26.68 4.65 11.41
N LYS A 381 -25.48 4.41 11.98
CA LYS A 381 -24.24 4.99 11.45
C LYS A 381 -24.00 4.58 10.00
N LEU A 382 -24.10 3.30 9.66
CA LEU A 382 -23.89 2.80 8.30
C LEU A 382 -24.91 3.36 7.31
N LYS A 383 -26.18 3.52 7.72
CA LYS A 383 -27.21 4.17 6.90
C LYS A 383 -26.86 5.63 6.62
N GLY A 384 -26.42 6.39 7.63
CA GLY A 384 -25.97 7.77 7.46
C GLY A 384 -24.79 7.88 6.48
N GLU A 385 -23.81 6.98 6.59
CA GLU A 385 -22.67 6.91 5.67
C GLU A 385 -23.11 6.56 4.23
N ILE A 386 -24.03 5.60 4.05
CA ILE A 386 -24.61 5.27 2.74
C ILE A 386 -25.31 6.48 2.13
N HIS A 387 -26.18 7.13 2.90
CA HIS A 387 -26.92 8.30 2.44
C HIS A 387 -25.99 9.44 2.02
N GLY A 388 -24.90 9.67 2.78
CA GLY A 388 -23.88 10.66 2.43
C GLY A 388 -23.13 10.33 1.13
N MET A 389 -22.85 9.06 0.85
CA MET A 389 -22.26 8.63 -0.42
C MET A 389 -23.24 8.76 -1.58
N GLU A 390 -24.49 8.33 -1.40
CA GLU A 390 -25.52 8.40 -2.44
C GLU A 390 -25.85 9.84 -2.84
N SER A 391 -25.95 10.73 -1.86
CA SER A 391 -26.18 12.16 -2.10
C SER A 391 -25.04 12.76 -2.94
N PHE A 392 -23.79 12.41 -2.61
CA PHE A 392 -22.62 12.84 -3.36
C PHE A 392 -22.62 12.31 -4.80
N LEU A 393 -22.98 11.03 -5.02
CA LEU A 393 -23.14 10.48 -6.38
C LEU A 393 -24.30 11.10 -7.15
N GLY A 394 -25.38 11.49 -6.47
CA GLY A 394 -26.54 12.14 -7.07
C GLY A 394 -26.16 13.47 -7.73
N VAL A 395 -25.29 14.26 -7.10
CA VAL A 395 -24.80 15.54 -7.65
C VAL A 395 -24.17 15.34 -9.03
N PHE A 396 -23.39 14.27 -9.22
CA PHE A 396 -22.72 13.99 -10.51
C PHE A 396 -23.69 13.66 -11.64
N SER A 397 -24.83 13.01 -11.33
CA SER A 397 -25.81 12.64 -12.36
C SER A 397 -26.53 13.83 -12.98
N TYR A 398 -26.67 14.94 -12.25
CA TYR A 398 -27.29 16.16 -12.77
C TYR A 398 -26.34 16.92 -13.70
N GLU A 399 -25.06 17.03 -13.35
CA GLU A 399 -24.06 17.74 -14.15
C GLU A 399 -23.87 17.10 -15.53
N GLU A 400 -23.79 15.78 -15.60
CA GLU A 400 -23.63 15.02 -16.87
C GLU A 400 -24.84 15.20 -17.82
N SER A 401 -26.02 15.56 -17.30
CA SER A 401 -27.23 15.77 -18.11
C SER A 401 -27.36 17.19 -18.70
N SER A 402 -26.49 18.11 -18.28
CA SER A 402 -26.55 19.54 -18.61
C SER A 402 -25.51 20.02 -19.63
N VAL A 403 -24.62 19.12 -20.05
CA VAL A 403 -23.59 19.32 -21.09
C VAL A 403 -24.03 18.59 -22.36
#